data_AF-A0A1F7LFZ8-F1
#
_entry.id   AF-A0A1F7LFZ8-F1
#
_cell.length_a   1.000
_cell.length_b   1.000
_cell.length_c   1.000
_cell.angle_alpha   90.00
_cell.angle_beta   90.00
_cell.angle_gamma   90.00
#
_symmetry.space_group_name_H-M   'P 1'
#
loop_
_entity.id
_entity.type
_entity.pdbx_description
1 polymer ?
#
loop_
_entity_poly.entity_id
_entity_poly.type
_entity_poly.pdbx_seq_one_letter_code
_entity_poly.pdbx_strand_id
1 'polypeptide(L)'
;MVLYALHDALVKPMPGQPMAASLAESWTTSRDGLVCEFALRKSVTFYNGHPVTAEMERAVYFNADTEKAFKHIVRVGSAAAGNAATRIEAFVISGSSRSYGGYPDIDGLYREQAREMDAKKREAILHRIQQLVHEKVMFAPIVEAAFLNGHGARVAEPGLGLIVGHLYSAPYEDLRLKE
;
A
#
# COMPACT_ATOMS: atom_id res chain seq x y z
N MET A 1 11.02 12.78 -13.51
CA MET A 1 11.25 13.07 -12.09
C MET A 1 11.24 11.74 -11.35
N VAL A 2 12.41 11.24 -10.92
CA VAL A 2 12.48 10.01 -10.13
C VAL A 2 12.11 10.39 -8.69
N LEU A 3 10.92 9.99 -8.26
CA LEU A 3 10.53 10.06 -6.86
C LEU A 3 11.37 9.01 -6.12
N TYR A 4 12.48 9.42 -5.51
CA TYR A 4 13.07 8.60 -4.46
C TYR A 4 12.06 8.57 -3.32
N ALA A 5 11.71 7.37 -2.85
CA ALA A 5 11.02 7.24 -1.59
C ALA A 5 11.93 7.87 -0.51
N LEU A 6 11.55 9.06 -0.04
CA LEU A 6 12.17 9.74 1.09
C LEU A 6 11.72 9.01 2.37
N HIS A 7 12.26 7.82 2.54
CA HIS A 7 12.10 7.00 3.72
C HIS A 7 13.44 6.35 4.05
N ASP A 8 13.67 6.09 5.33
CA ASP A 8 14.80 5.28 5.79
C ASP A 8 14.29 3.83 5.97
N ALA A 9 14.81 2.91 5.15
CA ALA A 9 14.58 1.47 5.31
C ALA A 9 15.57 0.88 6.33
N LEU A 10 15.39 -0.40 6.73
CA LEU A 10 16.43 -1.11 7.51
C LEU A 10 17.73 -1.18 6.72
N VAL A 11 17.64 -1.62 5.46
CA VAL A 11 18.69 -1.60 4.44
C VAL A 11 18.13 -1.04 3.14
N LYS A 12 18.94 -0.38 2.33
CA LYS A 12 18.48 0.20 1.04
C LYS A 12 19.49 -0.01 -0.09
N PRO A 13 19.03 -0.20 -1.34
CA PRO A 13 19.92 -0.20 -2.49
C PRO A 13 20.53 1.18 -2.70
N MET A 14 21.87 1.23 -2.77
CA MET A 14 22.65 2.41 -3.12
C MET A 14 23.55 2.10 -4.32
N PRO A 15 24.02 3.10 -5.08
CA PRO A 15 24.98 2.88 -6.16
C PRO A 15 26.19 2.06 -5.66
N GLY A 16 26.45 0.92 -6.29
CA GLY A 16 27.55 0.02 -5.92
C GLY A 16 27.31 -0.86 -4.68
N GLN A 17 26.19 -0.71 -3.98
CA GLN A 17 25.88 -1.51 -2.78
C GLN A 17 24.37 -1.82 -2.71
N PRO A 18 23.93 -3.00 -3.20
CA PRO A 18 22.52 -3.39 -3.25
C PRO A 18 21.83 -3.50 -1.88
N MET A 19 22.60 -3.72 -0.81
CA MET A 19 22.15 -3.74 0.58
C MET A 19 23.03 -2.79 1.42
N ALA A 20 22.87 -1.49 1.24
CA ALA A 20 23.56 -0.51 2.07
C ALA A 20 22.83 -0.32 3.40
N ALA A 21 23.60 -0.08 4.47
CA ALA A 21 23.08 0.24 5.79
C ALA A 21 22.22 1.52 5.76
N SER A 22 21.16 1.53 6.57
CA SER A 22 20.25 2.67 6.70
C SER A 22 19.81 2.80 8.17
N LEU A 23 18.60 2.34 8.56
CA LEU A 23 18.23 2.28 9.99
C LEU A 23 19.01 1.18 10.72
N ALA A 24 19.31 0.08 10.03
CA ALA A 24 20.17 -0.97 10.55
C ALA A 24 21.63 -0.67 10.23
N GLU A 25 22.49 -0.77 11.25
CA GLU A 25 23.95 -0.65 11.11
C GLU A 25 24.61 -1.99 10.79
N SER A 26 23.98 -3.11 11.16
CA SER A 26 24.40 -4.46 10.81
C SER A 26 23.21 -5.42 10.81
N TRP A 27 23.36 -6.56 10.15
CA TRP A 27 22.38 -7.62 10.16
C TRP A 27 23.02 -8.99 9.97
N THR A 28 22.37 -10.02 10.49
CA THR A 28 22.70 -11.43 10.29
C THR A 28 21.50 -12.13 9.66
N THR A 29 21.76 -13.19 8.92
CA THR A 29 20.73 -14.05 8.35
C THR A 29 21.02 -15.50 8.77
N SER A 30 20.00 -16.21 9.23
CA SER A 30 20.10 -17.62 9.60
C SER A 30 20.51 -18.47 8.39
N ARG A 31 21.09 -19.65 8.64
CA ARG A 31 21.56 -20.55 7.55
C ARG A 31 20.46 -20.96 6.59
N ASP A 32 19.22 -21.08 7.07
CA ASP A 32 18.04 -21.43 6.28
C ASP A 32 17.40 -20.22 5.59
N GLY A 33 17.90 -19.01 5.84
CA GLY A 33 17.38 -17.76 5.27
C GLY A 33 16.04 -17.31 5.86
N LEU A 34 15.53 -17.97 6.90
CA LEU A 34 14.20 -17.69 7.45
C LEU A 34 14.18 -16.60 8.52
N VAL A 35 15.33 -16.30 9.12
CA VAL A 35 15.46 -15.30 10.19
C VAL A 35 16.52 -14.28 9.79
N CYS A 36 16.15 -13.01 9.82
CA CYS A 36 17.09 -11.90 9.71
C CYS A 36 17.06 -11.08 10.99
N GLU A 37 18.19 -10.92 11.66
CA GLU A 37 18.32 -10.06 12.83
C GLU A 37 19.00 -8.75 12.41
N PHE A 38 18.41 -7.63 12.76
CA PHE A 38 18.93 -6.30 12.41
C PHE A 38 19.32 -5.54 13.68
N ALA A 39 20.55 -5.06 13.75
CA ALA A 39 20.97 -4.11 14.77
C ALA A 39 20.67 -2.69 14.28
N LEU A 40 19.75 -2.00 14.97
CA LEU A 40 19.41 -0.61 14.65
C LEU A 40 20.52 0.35 15.11
N ARG A 41 20.68 1.47 14.41
CA ARG A 41 21.49 2.60 14.87
C ARG A 41 21.06 3.02 16.29
N LYS A 42 21.99 3.52 17.08
CA LYS A 42 21.69 4.01 18.43
C LYS A 42 20.73 5.22 18.38
N SER A 43 19.81 5.27 19.34
CA SER A 43 18.90 6.41 19.57
C SER A 43 18.00 6.78 18.40
N VAL A 44 17.64 5.83 17.54
CA VAL A 44 16.66 6.08 16.47
C VAL A 44 15.28 6.32 17.10
N THR A 45 14.73 7.49 16.83
CA THR A 45 13.38 7.89 17.25
C THR A 45 12.56 8.28 16.02
N PHE A 46 11.25 8.08 16.11
CA PHE A 46 10.31 8.69 15.17
C PHE A 46 10.25 10.20 15.38
N TYR A 47 9.64 10.92 14.44
CA TYR A 47 9.48 12.37 14.49
C TYR A 47 8.77 12.88 15.77
N ASN A 48 7.99 12.02 16.43
CA ASN A 48 7.27 12.29 17.67
C ASN A 48 8.09 11.94 18.94
N GLY A 49 9.37 11.60 18.81
CA GLY A 49 10.29 11.31 19.92
C GLY A 49 10.21 9.89 20.46
N HIS A 50 9.29 9.05 19.97
CA HIS A 50 9.19 7.66 20.41
C HIS A 50 10.35 6.81 19.86
N PRO A 51 10.97 5.92 20.67
CA PRO A 51 12.06 5.06 20.22
C PRO A 51 11.57 4.03 19.20
N VAL A 52 12.40 3.71 18.20
CA VAL A 52 12.17 2.58 17.31
C VAL A 52 12.61 1.30 18.03
N THR A 53 11.66 0.51 18.52
CA THR A 53 11.93 -0.77 19.21
C THR A 53 11.48 -1.96 18.36
N ALA A 54 12.04 -3.15 18.66
CA ALA A 54 11.60 -4.40 18.04
C ALA A 54 10.14 -4.73 18.41
N GLU A 55 9.70 -4.41 19.64
CA GLU A 55 8.31 -4.57 20.08
C GLU A 55 7.36 -3.46 19.62
N MET A 56 7.86 -2.40 18.95
CA MET A 56 7.01 -1.49 18.16
C MET A 56 6.55 -2.19 16.86
N GLU A 57 6.29 -3.49 16.98
CA GLU A 57 5.72 -4.39 16.02
C GLU A 57 4.39 -3.81 15.57
N ARG A 58 4.22 -3.75 14.25
CA ARG A 58 2.98 -3.74 13.46
C ARG A 58 1.65 -3.38 14.17
N ALA A 59 1.27 -4.07 15.24
CA ALA A 59 0.11 -3.76 16.07
C ALA A 59 0.14 -2.33 16.65
N VAL A 60 1.27 -1.88 17.23
CA VAL A 60 1.37 -0.52 17.79
C VAL A 60 1.24 0.53 16.68
N TYR A 61 1.89 0.29 15.54
CA TYR A 61 1.79 1.15 14.36
C TYR A 61 0.35 1.20 13.83
N PHE A 62 -0.33 0.06 13.68
CA PHE A 62 -1.70 0.02 13.18
C PHE A 62 -2.72 0.61 14.17
N ASN A 63 -2.47 0.47 15.48
CA ASN A 63 -3.27 1.14 16.50
C ASN A 63 -3.09 2.66 16.39
N ALA A 64 -1.85 3.15 16.32
CA ALA A 64 -1.56 4.57 16.12
C ALA A 64 -2.15 5.13 14.81
N ASP A 65 -2.17 4.34 13.72
CA ASP A 65 -2.82 4.70 12.46
C ASP A 65 -4.35 4.78 12.61
N THR A 66 -4.95 3.78 13.25
CA THR A 66 -6.40 3.72 13.50
C THR A 66 -6.86 4.87 14.40
N GLU A 67 -6.08 5.20 15.42
CA GLU A 67 -6.31 6.31 16.35
C GLU A 67 -5.96 7.69 15.78
N LYS A 68 -5.47 7.75 14.53
CA LYS A 68 -5.05 9.00 13.88
C LYS A 68 -3.96 9.75 14.65
N ALA A 69 -3.12 9.03 15.38
CA ALA A 69 -2.03 9.59 16.18
C ALA A 69 -0.92 10.18 15.30
N PHE A 70 -0.78 9.69 14.06
CA PHE A 70 0.14 10.28 13.08
C PHE A 70 -0.40 11.60 12.54
N LYS A 71 0.33 12.69 12.80
CA LYS A 71 0.02 14.04 12.33
C LYS A 71 0.89 14.37 11.11
N HIS A 72 0.40 15.25 10.24
CA HIS A 72 1.09 15.73 9.03
C HIS A 72 1.13 14.74 7.84
N ILE A 73 2.30 14.23 7.46
CA ILE A 73 2.56 13.55 6.18
C ILE A 73 2.78 12.06 6.41
N VAL A 74 1.78 11.37 6.95
CA VAL A 74 1.73 9.91 6.92
C VAL A 74 0.48 9.53 6.16
N ARG A 75 0.65 9.05 4.94
CA ARG A 75 -0.45 8.50 4.14
C ARG A 75 -0.27 6.99 4.02
N VAL A 76 -0.98 6.26 4.87
CA VAL A 76 -0.94 4.80 4.88
C VAL A 76 -1.75 4.28 3.70
N GLY A 77 -1.07 3.67 2.74
CA GLY A 77 -1.70 2.94 1.64
C GLY A 77 -2.32 1.62 2.11
N SER A 78 -3.06 0.97 1.21
CA SER A 78 -3.55 -0.39 1.41
C SER A 78 -3.24 -1.22 0.16
N ALA A 79 -2.57 -2.34 0.36
CA ALA A 79 -2.34 -3.34 -0.68
C ALA A 79 -3.29 -4.55 -0.52
N ALA A 80 -4.36 -4.43 0.28
CA ALA A 80 -5.32 -5.51 0.50
C ALA A 80 -5.91 -5.98 -0.85
N ALA A 81 -5.85 -7.28 -1.12
CA ALA A 81 -6.56 -7.87 -2.25
C ALA A 81 -8.06 -7.74 -2.01
N GLY A 82 -8.83 -7.48 -3.07
CA GLY A 82 -10.28 -7.32 -2.95
C GLY A 82 -10.90 -6.60 -4.12
N ASN A 83 -12.18 -6.25 -3.96
CA ASN A 83 -12.99 -5.58 -4.96
C ASN A 83 -13.23 -4.11 -4.58
N ALA A 84 -14.11 -3.42 -5.31
CA ALA A 84 -14.44 -2.02 -5.04
C ALA A 84 -14.89 -1.79 -3.59
N ALA A 85 -15.72 -2.66 -3.02
CA ALA A 85 -16.21 -2.53 -1.64
C ALA A 85 -15.06 -2.57 -0.63
N THR A 86 -14.09 -3.48 -0.80
CA THR A 86 -12.90 -3.56 0.07
C THR A 86 -12.09 -2.26 0.08
N ARG A 87 -12.01 -1.57 -1.06
CA ARG A 87 -11.30 -0.28 -1.17
C ARG A 87 -12.09 0.87 -0.59
N ILE A 88 -13.40 0.90 -0.86
CA ILE A 88 -14.34 1.88 -0.30
C ILE A 88 -14.31 1.79 1.23
N GLU A 89 -14.39 0.59 1.80
CA GLU A 89 -14.33 0.38 3.24
C GLU A 89 -13.10 1.02 3.87
N ALA A 90 -11.92 0.74 3.33
CA ALA A 90 -10.67 1.19 3.94
C ALA A 90 -10.55 2.72 4.00
N PHE A 91 -10.99 3.43 2.97
CA PHE A 91 -10.63 4.83 2.74
C PHE A 91 -11.79 5.82 2.72
N VAL A 92 -13.03 5.36 2.53
CA VAL A 92 -14.19 6.23 2.29
C VAL A 92 -15.16 6.24 3.47
N ILE A 93 -15.39 5.08 4.09
CA ILE A 93 -16.44 4.90 5.10
C ILE A 93 -16.05 5.59 6.42
N SER A 94 -17.04 6.25 7.03
CA SER A 94 -16.84 6.96 8.29
C SER A 94 -16.33 6.02 9.38
N GLY A 95 -15.29 6.44 10.11
CA GLY A 95 -14.70 5.66 11.21
C GLY A 95 -13.80 4.50 10.77
N SER A 96 -13.61 4.28 9.46
CA SER A 96 -12.64 3.31 8.99
C SER A 96 -11.20 3.69 9.31
N SER A 97 -10.35 2.67 9.50
CA SER A 97 -8.95 2.81 9.90
C SER A 97 -8.15 3.87 9.13
N ARG A 98 -8.46 4.12 7.84
CA ARG A 98 -7.75 5.10 7.00
C ARG A 98 -8.63 6.25 6.49
N SER A 99 -9.89 6.33 6.92
CA SER A 99 -10.73 7.50 6.63
C SER A 99 -10.51 8.60 7.67
N TYR A 100 -10.48 9.86 7.23
CA TYR A 100 -10.33 11.05 8.10
C TYR A 100 -11.63 11.87 8.18
N GLY A 101 -12.75 11.25 7.82
CA GLY A 101 -14.08 11.84 7.78
C GLY A 101 -15.06 10.88 7.12
N GLY A 102 -16.16 11.38 6.60
CA GLY A 102 -17.09 10.59 5.81
C GLY A 102 -18.43 11.28 5.63
N TYR A 103 -19.33 10.64 4.89
CA TYR A 103 -20.65 11.17 4.60
C TYR A 103 -21.73 10.12 4.86
N PRO A 104 -22.80 10.46 5.60
CA PRO A 104 -23.84 9.49 5.96
C PRO A 104 -24.57 8.87 4.76
N ASP A 105 -24.70 9.59 3.65
CA ASP A 105 -25.28 9.09 2.41
C ASP A 105 -24.43 7.97 1.79
N ILE A 106 -23.11 8.14 1.79
CA ILE A 106 -22.15 7.12 1.33
C ILE A 106 -22.12 5.91 2.29
N ASP A 107 -22.11 6.13 3.60
CA ASP A 107 -22.16 5.05 4.60
C ASP A 107 -23.46 4.24 4.52
N GLY A 108 -24.57 4.90 4.17
CA GLY A 108 -25.86 4.27 3.90
C GLY A 108 -25.78 3.32 2.71
N LEU A 109 -25.32 3.82 1.56
CA LEU A 109 -25.17 3.03 0.34
C LEU A 109 -24.18 1.86 0.52
N TYR A 110 -23.11 2.05 1.29
CA TYR A 110 -22.15 0.97 1.57
C TYR A 110 -22.76 -0.18 2.38
N ARG A 111 -23.65 0.13 3.34
CA ARG A 111 -24.41 -0.90 4.08
C ARG A 111 -25.47 -1.56 3.21
N GLU A 112 -26.09 -0.81 2.31
CA GLU A 112 -27.09 -1.32 1.37
C GLU A 112 -26.46 -2.32 0.40
N GLN A 113 -25.35 -1.98 -0.26
CA GLN A 113 -24.69 -2.88 -1.21
C GLN A 113 -24.25 -4.20 -0.56
N ALA A 114 -23.86 -4.16 0.72
CA ALA A 114 -23.44 -5.35 1.46
C ALA A 114 -24.57 -6.38 1.68
N ARG A 115 -25.83 -5.93 1.58
CA ARG A 115 -27.03 -6.77 1.75
C ARG A 115 -27.76 -7.04 0.44
N GLU A 116 -27.36 -6.40 -0.66
CA GLU A 116 -27.97 -6.55 -1.97
C GLU A 116 -27.47 -7.82 -2.67
N MET A 117 -28.38 -8.75 -2.93
CA MET A 117 -28.08 -10.03 -3.56
C MET A 117 -28.04 -9.93 -5.08
N ASP A 118 -28.83 -9.05 -5.68
CA ASP A 118 -28.83 -8.82 -7.13
C ASP A 118 -27.52 -8.13 -7.56
N ALA A 119 -26.80 -8.78 -8.46
CA ALA A 119 -25.48 -8.31 -8.89
C ALA A 119 -25.54 -6.95 -9.60
N LYS A 120 -26.55 -6.71 -10.45
CA LYS A 120 -26.67 -5.47 -11.22
C LYS A 120 -27.05 -4.29 -10.32
N LYS A 121 -27.94 -4.52 -9.35
CA LYS A 121 -28.29 -3.52 -8.34
C LYS A 121 -27.09 -3.18 -7.46
N ARG A 122 -26.37 -4.20 -6.97
CA ARG A 122 -25.17 -4.00 -6.16
C ARG A 122 -24.08 -3.22 -6.92
N GLU A 123 -23.88 -3.53 -8.20
CA GLU A 123 -22.98 -2.79 -9.09
C GLU A 123 -23.40 -1.31 -9.23
N ALA A 124 -24.69 -1.04 -9.47
CA ALA A 124 -25.19 0.33 -9.56
C ALA A 124 -24.98 1.12 -8.25
N ILE A 125 -25.19 0.49 -7.08
CA ILE A 125 -24.93 1.12 -5.78
C ILE A 125 -23.43 1.46 -5.64
N LEU A 126 -22.54 0.51 -5.97
CA LEU A 126 -21.09 0.75 -5.92
C LEU A 126 -20.63 1.85 -6.87
N HIS A 127 -21.22 1.96 -8.07
CA HIS A 127 -20.97 3.09 -8.97
C HIS A 127 -21.46 4.40 -8.39
N ARG A 128 -22.64 4.41 -7.74
CA ARG A 128 -23.16 5.63 -7.11
C ARG A 128 -22.26 6.11 -5.98
N ILE A 129 -21.71 5.19 -5.17
CA ILE A 129 -20.71 5.53 -4.14
C ILE A 129 -19.49 6.20 -4.78
N GLN A 130 -18.93 5.63 -5.86
CA GLN A 130 -17.77 6.19 -6.56
C GLN A 130 -18.05 7.58 -7.13
N GLN A 131 -19.25 7.80 -7.69
CA GLN A 131 -19.68 9.13 -8.16
C GLN A 131 -19.74 10.14 -7.01
N LEU A 132 -20.35 9.78 -5.88
CA LEU A 132 -20.43 10.67 -4.72
C LEU A 132 -19.04 11.00 -4.15
N VAL A 133 -18.14 10.02 -4.10
CA VAL A 133 -16.73 10.23 -3.70
C VAL A 133 -16.06 11.27 -4.59
N HIS A 134 -16.30 11.22 -5.90
CA HIS A 134 -15.80 12.18 -6.87
C HIS A 134 -16.46 13.56 -6.73
N GLU A 135 -17.79 13.62 -6.74
CA GLU A 135 -18.59 14.85 -6.62
C GLU A 135 -18.28 15.63 -5.33
N LYS A 136 -18.07 14.92 -4.21
CA LYS A 136 -17.73 15.51 -2.92
C LYS A 136 -16.23 15.77 -2.73
N VAL A 137 -15.41 15.47 -3.74
CA VAL A 137 -13.96 15.70 -3.74
C VAL A 137 -13.29 15.13 -2.49
N MET A 138 -13.63 13.88 -2.13
CA MET A 138 -13.07 13.23 -0.94
C MET A 138 -11.56 13.01 -1.04
N PHE A 139 -11.02 13.01 -2.26
CA PHE A 139 -9.61 12.90 -2.53
C PHE A 139 -9.18 13.99 -3.51
N ALA A 140 -8.07 14.65 -3.20
CA ALA A 140 -7.32 15.48 -4.13
C ALA A 140 -6.15 14.64 -4.70
N PRO A 141 -6.30 14.02 -5.88
CA PRO A 141 -5.20 13.29 -6.49
C PRO A 141 -4.14 14.30 -6.96
N ILE A 142 -2.92 14.20 -6.39
CA ILE A 142 -1.78 15.07 -6.76
C ILE A 142 -0.92 14.41 -7.83
N VAL A 143 -0.79 13.09 -7.78
CA VAL A 143 0.02 12.30 -8.70
C VAL A 143 -0.77 11.06 -9.11
N GLU A 144 -0.88 10.83 -10.40
CA GLU A 144 -1.25 9.53 -10.95
C GLU A 144 0.04 8.77 -11.24
N ALA A 145 0.29 7.71 -10.49
CA ALA A 145 1.51 6.93 -10.62
C ALA A 145 1.46 6.09 -11.91
N ALA A 146 2.16 6.53 -12.96
CA ALA A 146 2.42 5.70 -14.12
C ALA A 146 3.54 4.70 -13.78
N PHE A 147 3.27 3.40 -13.93
CA PHE A 147 4.27 2.36 -13.76
C PHE A 147 5.08 2.22 -15.05
N LEU A 148 6.32 2.70 -15.02
CA LEU A 148 7.28 2.46 -16.08
C LEU A 148 7.91 1.08 -15.85
N ASN A 149 7.48 0.12 -16.66
CA ASN A 149 8.00 -1.24 -16.61
C ASN A 149 9.05 -1.44 -17.71
N GLY A 150 10.13 -2.13 -17.39
CA GLY A 150 11.14 -2.58 -18.34
C GLY A 150 11.33 -4.08 -18.22
N HIS A 151 11.57 -4.76 -19.35
CA HIS A 151 11.94 -6.17 -19.37
C HIS A 151 13.21 -6.38 -20.20
N GLY A 152 13.95 -7.45 -19.89
CA GLY A 152 15.20 -7.74 -20.57
C GLY A 152 15.01 -8.13 -22.04
N ALA A 153 16.06 -7.95 -22.85
CA ALA A 153 16.04 -8.27 -24.29
C ALA A 153 15.75 -9.75 -24.59
N ARG A 154 16.01 -10.65 -23.63
CA ARG A 154 15.75 -12.09 -23.68
C ARG A 154 14.31 -12.47 -23.34
N VAL A 155 13.51 -11.55 -22.81
CA VAL A 155 12.11 -11.81 -22.44
C VAL A 155 11.24 -11.61 -23.69
N ALA A 156 10.48 -12.64 -24.05
CA ALA A 156 9.51 -12.61 -25.14
C ALA A 156 8.13 -12.15 -24.66
N GLU A 157 7.69 -12.67 -23.52
CA GLU A 157 6.40 -12.33 -22.90
C GLU A 157 6.65 -11.96 -21.43
N PRO A 158 6.58 -10.66 -21.08
CA PRO A 158 7.03 -10.21 -19.77
C PRO A 158 5.98 -10.33 -18.66
N GLY A 159 4.78 -10.86 -18.94
CA GLY A 159 3.66 -10.86 -17.98
C GLY A 159 3.13 -9.47 -17.62
N LEU A 160 3.68 -8.40 -18.21
CA LEU A 160 3.26 -7.03 -17.95
C LEU A 160 2.02 -6.69 -18.76
N GLY A 161 0.94 -6.30 -18.08
CA GLY A 161 -0.31 -5.89 -18.73
C GLY A 161 -1.23 -7.04 -19.17
N LEU A 162 -0.86 -8.30 -18.90
CA LEU A 162 -1.73 -9.46 -19.17
C LEU A 162 -2.96 -9.50 -18.24
N ILE A 163 -2.81 -8.98 -17.01
CA ILE A 163 -3.91 -8.74 -16.08
C ILE A 163 -4.18 -7.23 -16.04
N VAL A 164 -5.34 -6.80 -16.55
CA VAL A 164 -5.72 -5.38 -16.59
C VAL A 164 -5.69 -4.79 -15.18
N GLY A 165 -4.92 -3.70 -15.01
CA GLY A 165 -4.76 -3.01 -13.73
C GLY A 165 -3.79 -3.67 -12.74
N HIS A 166 -3.21 -4.82 -13.06
CA HIS A 166 -2.13 -5.39 -12.29
C HIS A 166 -0.80 -4.72 -12.65
N LEU A 167 -0.06 -4.30 -11.63
CA LEU A 167 1.08 -3.39 -11.79
C LEU A 167 2.40 -4.12 -12.06
N TYR A 168 2.45 -5.43 -11.84
CA TYR A 168 3.64 -6.25 -11.92
C TYR A 168 3.52 -7.33 -13.01
N SER A 169 4.60 -8.07 -13.23
CA SER A 169 4.58 -9.24 -14.11
C SER A 169 3.70 -10.33 -13.51
N ALA A 170 2.57 -10.64 -14.15
CA ALA A 170 1.73 -11.78 -13.82
C ALA A 170 0.75 -12.10 -14.97
N PRO A 171 0.27 -13.35 -15.09
CA PRO A 171 0.67 -14.53 -14.32
C PRO A 171 2.08 -15.01 -14.69
N TYR A 172 2.82 -15.60 -13.74
CA TYR A 172 4.21 -16.02 -13.98
C TYR A 172 4.29 -17.23 -14.92
N GLU A 173 3.21 -18.00 -14.99
CA GLU A 173 3.00 -19.16 -15.85
C GLU A 173 3.05 -18.79 -17.34
N ASP A 174 2.69 -17.55 -17.67
CA ASP A 174 2.69 -17.04 -19.05
C ASP A 174 3.99 -16.28 -19.40
N LEU A 175 4.95 -16.17 -18.47
CA LEU A 175 6.23 -15.52 -18.75
C LEU A 175 7.07 -16.38 -19.69
N ARG A 176 7.55 -15.80 -20.78
CA ARG A 176 8.36 -16.51 -21.79
C ARG A 176 9.67 -15.81 -22.09
N LEU A 177 10.70 -16.62 -22.34
CA LEU A 177 11.97 -16.16 -22.92
C LEU A 177 11.95 -16.39 -24.43
N LYS A 178 12.76 -15.59 -25.14
CA LYS A 178 13.08 -15.84 -26.54
C LYS A 178 13.96 -17.09 -26.61
N GLU A 179 13.70 -17.92 -27.62
CA GLU A 179 14.57 -19.05 -27.99
C GLU A 179 15.98 -18.58 -28.39
#